data_AF-A0A5E6NVH5-F1
#
_entry.id   AF-A0A5E6NVH5-F1
#
_cell.length_a   1.000
_cell.length_b   1.000
_cell.length_c   1.000
_cell.angle_alpha   90.00
_cell.angle_beta   90.00
_cell.angle_gamma   90.00
#
_symmetry.space_group_name_H-M   'P 1'
#
loop_
_entity.id
_entity.type
_entity.pdbx_description
1 polymer ?
#
loop_
_entity_poly.entity_id
_entity_poly.type
_entity_poly.pdbx_seq_one_letter_code
_entity_poly.pdbx_strand_id
1 'polypeptide(L)'
;MVQEFLPEILKGDKRILLINGKPIDYALARIPAKGNFKGNLAAGALGVGQPLSKRDYWLCEQIAPTLQAKGLMFVGLDVIGNTITEINVTSPTCIRELDMQFNLNIAGVLFDAIEQKIKPRK
;
A
#
# COMPACT_ATOMS: atom_id res chain seq x y z
N MET A 1 7.88 -15.39 -14.11
CA MET A 1 7.22 -15.62 -12.81
C MET A 1 5.86 -16.24 -13.09
N VAL A 2 5.45 -17.24 -12.31
CA VAL A 2 4.11 -17.85 -12.38
C VAL A 2 3.55 -17.85 -10.96
N GLN A 3 2.29 -17.45 -10.80
CA GLN A 3 1.58 -17.38 -9.53
C GLN A 3 0.18 -18.00 -9.70
N GLU A 4 -0.37 -18.53 -8.62
CA GLU A 4 -1.77 -18.97 -8.57
C GLU A 4 -2.72 -17.79 -8.84
N PHE A 5 -3.82 -18.06 -9.55
CA PHE A 5 -4.85 -17.06 -9.77
C PHE A 5 -5.68 -16.88 -8.49
N LEU A 6 -5.81 -15.63 -8.04
CA LEU A 6 -6.57 -15.26 -6.84
C LEU A 6 -7.93 -14.65 -7.24
N PRO A 7 -9.07 -15.38 -7.11
CA PRO A 7 -10.39 -14.89 -7.50
C PRO A 7 -10.83 -13.61 -6.75
N GLU A 8 -10.24 -13.35 -5.59
CA GLU A 8 -10.47 -12.15 -4.78
C GLU A 8 -10.06 -10.86 -5.47
N ILE A 9 -9.34 -10.91 -6.61
CA ILE A 9 -9.06 -9.75 -7.46
C ILE A 9 -10.33 -8.99 -7.86
N LEU A 10 -11.49 -9.67 -7.91
CA LEU A 10 -12.79 -9.04 -8.17
C LEU A 10 -13.20 -8.04 -7.07
N LYS A 11 -12.66 -8.18 -5.85
CA LYS A 11 -12.82 -7.24 -4.73
C LYS A 11 -11.77 -6.13 -4.75
N GLY A 12 -10.85 -6.16 -5.71
CA GLY A 12 -9.80 -5.19 -5.91
C GLY A 12 -8.43 -5.64 -5.39
N ASP A 13 -7.40 -5.21 -6.12
CA ASP A 13 -6.02 -5.29 -5.70
C ASP A 13 -5.70 -4.09 -4.79
N LYS A 14 -5.52 -4.37 -3.49
CA LYS A 14 -5.34 -3.34 -2.46
C LYS A 14 -3.92 -2.83 -2.46
N ARG A 15 -3.76 -1.52 -2.69
CA ARG A 15 -2.52 -0.78 -2.42
C ARG A 15 -2.49 -0.34 -0.95
N ILE A 16 -1.60 -0.93 -0.16
CA ILE A 16 -1.32 -0.50 1.21
C ILE A 16 -0.01 0.29 1.22
N LEU A 17 -0.02 1.50 1.75
CA LEU A 17 1.19 2.31 1.87
C LEU A 17 1.81 2.14 3.26
N LEU A 18 3.12 1.90 3.31
CA LEU A 18 3.91 1.87 4.53
C LEU A 18 4.93 2.99 4.52
N ILE A 19 4.99 3.71 5.65
CA ILE A 19 5.97 4.75 5.94
C ILE A 19 6.83 4.27 7.11
N ASN A 20 8.11 4.05 6.84
CA ASN A 20 9.10 3.55 7.78
C ASN A 20 8.61 2.28 8.53
N GLY A 21 7.97 1.36 7.80
CA GLY A 21 7.41 0.11 8.32
C GLY A 21 6.04 0.24 9.01
N LYS A 22 5.47 1.44 9.13
CA LYS A 22 4.12 1.64 9.66
C LYS A 22 3.11 1.81 8.51
N PRO A 23 2.01 1.04 8.47
CA PRO A 23 1.00 1.23 7.44
C PRO A 23 0.16 2.49 7.67
N ILE A 24 -0.33 3.09 6.59
CA ILE A 24 -1.48 4.01 6.62
C ILE A 24 -2.74 3.17 6.88
N ASP A 25 -3.64 3.66 7.73
CA ASP A 25 -4.85 2.93 8.18
C ASP A 25 -5.89 2.63 7.08
N TYR A 26 -5.60 3.04 5.85
CA TYR A 26 -6.44 2.86 4.68
C TYR A 26 -5.63 2.30 3.51
N ALA A 27 -6.26 1.41 2.75
CA ALA A 27 -5.77 0.92 1.46
C ALA A 27 -6.62 1.47 0.32
N LEU A 28 -6.03 1.59 -0.86
CA LEU A 28 -6.79 1.82 -2.08
C LEU A 28 -7.03 0.49 -2.78
N ALA A 29 -8.25 -0.04 -2.70
CA ALA A 29 -8.67 -1.19 -3.49
C ALA A 29 -8.84 -0.75 -4.94
N ARG A 30 -8.06 -1.34 -5.85
CA ARG A 30 -8.14 -1.03 -7.26
C ARG A 30 -8.94 -2.12 -7.97
N ILE A 31 -10.21 -1.83 -8.22
CA ILE A 31 -11.19 -2.78 -8.72
C ILE A 31 -11.13 -2.80 -10.26
N PRO A 32 -10.86 -3.96 -10.90
CA PRO A 32 -10.80 -4.05 -12.35
C PRO A 32 -12.09 -3.59 -13.03
N ALA A 33 -11.96 -2.98 -14.21
CA ALA A 33 -13.10 -2.68 -15.06
C ALA A 33 -13.81 -3.97 -15.51
N LYS A 34 -15.11 -3.89 -15.82
CA LYS A 34 -15.90 -5.05 -16.27
C LYS A 34 -15.24 -5.71 -17.47
N GLY A 35 -14.97 -7.02 -17.37
CA GLY A 35 -14.32 -7.81 -18.42
C GLY A 35 -12.78 -7.76 -18.43
N ASN A 36 -12.16 -7.10 -17.46
CA ASN A 36 -10.71 -7.07 -17.27
C ASN A 36 -10.34 -7.70 -15.91
N PHE A 37 -9.16 -8.29 -15.79
CA PHE A 37 -8.61 -8.82 -14.54
C PHE A 37 -7.52 -7.94 -13.93
N LYS A 38 -7.02 -6.93 -14.67
CA LYS A 38 -5.97 -6.03 -14.19
C LYS A 38 -6.58 -4.93 -13.30
N GLY A 39 -6.09 -4.83 -12.07
CA GLY A 39 -6.48 -3.80 -11.11
C GLY A 39 -5.76 -2.46 -11.29
N ASN A 40 -4.96 -2.23 -12.33
CA ASN A 40 -4.20 -0.98 -12.44
C ASN A 40 -5.11 0.22 -12.76
N LEU A 41 -4.96 1.33 -12.02
CA LEU A 41 -5.70 2.58 -12.29
C LEU A 41 -5.46 3.09 -13.72
N ALA A 42 -4.23 2.97 -14.22
CA ALA A 42 -3.88 3.33 -15.60
C ALA A 42 -4.62 2.49 -16.66
N ALA A 43 -5.15 1.32 -16.29
CA ALA A 43 -5.96 0.46 -17.15
C ALA A 43 -7.48 0.67 -16.96
N GLY A 44 -7.89 1.75 -16.27
CA GLY A 44 -9.30 2.10 -16.05
C GLY A 44 -9.92 1.45 -14.80
N ALA A 45 -9.12 0.90 -13.89
CA ALA A 45 -9.63 0.40 -12.62
C ALA A 45 -10.18 1.53 -11.74
N LEU A 46 -11.24 1.25 -10.98
CA LEU A 46 -11.79 2.18 -10.00
C LEU A 46 -11.00 2.06 -8.69
N GLY A 47 -10.47 3.18 -8.19
CA GLY A 47 -9.80 3.25 -6.91
C GLY A 47 -10.77 3.56 -5.77
N VAL A 48 -11.06 2.57 -4.93
CA VAL A 48 -11.94 2.70 -3.76
C VAL A 48 -11.11 2.57 -2.49
N GLY A 49 -11.07 3.63 -1.70
CA GLY A 49 -10.43 3.65 -0.39
C GLY A 49 -11.22 2.80 0.60
N GLN A 50 -10.52 2.02 1.42
CA GLN A 50 -11.12 1.23 2.48
C GLN A 50 -10.19 1.11 3.70
N PRO A 51 -10.73 0.99 4.92
CA PRO A 51 -9.92 0.72 6.11
C PRO A 51 -9.13 -0.58 5.98
N LEU A 52 -7.95 -0.63 6.59
CA LEU A 52 -7.19 -1.88 6.69
C LEU A 52 -7.92 -2.91 7.55
N SER A 53 -7.97 -4.15 7.07
CA SER A 53 -8.46 -5.28 7.86
C SER A 53 -7.43 -5.74 8.89
N LYS A 54 -7.86 -6.53 9.88
CA LYS A 54 -6.93 -7.21 10.82
C LYS A 54 -5.85 -8.01 10.09
N ARG A 55 -6.21 -8.63 8.96
CA ARG A 55 -5.27 -9.39 8.14
C ARG A 55 -4.24 -8.49 7.46
N ASP A 56 -4.64 -7.30 7.02
CA ASP A 56 -3.76 -6.32 6.38
C ASP A 56 -2.72 -5.78 7.36
N TYR A 57 -3.14 -5.43 8.58
CA TYR A 57 -2.22 -5.06 9.65
C TYR A 57 -1.23 -6.18 9.95
N TRP A 58 -1.72 -7.43 10.10
CA TRP A 58 -0.84 -8.58 10.33
C TRP A 58 0.20 -8.74 9.22
N LEU A 59 -0.18 -8.62 7.94
CA LEU A 59 0.74 -8.69 6.81
C LEU A 59 1.81 -7.59 6.87
N CYS A 60 1.41 -6.37 7.20
CA CYS A 60 2.32 -5.24 7.38
C CYS A 60 3.31 -5.49 8.53
N GLU A 61 2.83 -6.00 9.66
CA GLU A 61 3.67 -6.35 10.82
C GLU A 61 4.73 -7.40 10.47
N GLN A 62 4.38 -8.43 9.69
CA GLN A 62 5.33 -9.48 9.29
C GLN A 62 6.47 -8.93 8.42
N ILE A 63 6.17 -7.98 7.52
CA ILE A 63 7.15 -7.49 6.54
C ILE A 63 7.94 -6.28 7.03
N ALA A 64 7.35 -5.46 7.92
CA ALA A 64 7.93 -4.21 8.40
C ALA A 64 9.38 -4.33 8.90
N PRO A 65 9.78 -5.34 9.70
CA PRO A 65 11.17 -5.46 10.16
C PRO A 65 12.17 -5.57 9.02
N THR A 66 11.81 -6.29 7.95
CA THR A 66 12.68 -6.46 6.78
C THR A 66 12.78 -5.18 5.95
N LEU A 67 11.66 -4.46 5.78
CA LEU A 67 11.65 -3.17 5.09
C LEU A 67 12.53 -2.15 5.82
N GLN A 68 12.38 -2.06 7.16
CA GLN A 68 13.18 -1.18 8.00
C GLN A 68 14.67 -1.52 7.97
N ALA A 69 15.02 -2.81 8.10
CA ALA A 69 16.41 -3.26 8.03
C ALA A 69 17.08 -2.94 6.69
N LYS A 70 16.31 -2.93 5.59
CA LYS A 70 16.77 -2.55 4.25
C LYS A 70 16.73 -1.04 3.99
N GLY A 71 16.28 -0.23 4.95
CA GLY A 71 16.15 1.21 4.81
C GLY A 71 15.03 1.67 3.86
N LEU A 72 14.09 0.78 3.54
CA LEU A 72 12.96 1.06 2.64
C LEU A 72 11.90 1.89 3.38
N MET A 73 12.00 3.21 3.23
CA MET A 73 11.19 4.16 3.99
C MET A 73 9.77 4.34 3.44
N PHE A 74 9.57 4.27 2.13
CA PHE A 74 8.25 4.45 1.51
C PHE A 74 7.99 3.27 0.58
N VAL A 75 7.00 2.45 0.94
CA VAL A 75 6.73 1.16 0.28
C VAL A 75 5.24 1.04 0.01
N GLY A 76 4.87 0.54 -1.17
CA GLY A 76 3.52 0.11 -1.48
C GLY A 76 3.44 -1.42 -1.50
N LEU A 77 2.56 -2.02 -0.72
CA LEU A 77 2.22 -3.43 -0.85
C LEU A 77 0.99 -3.57 -1.72
N ASP A 78 1.03 -4.52 -2.63
CA ASP A 78 -0.13 -4.97 -3.39
C ASP A 78 -0.63 -6.25 -2.74
N VAL A 79 -1.91 -6.25 -2.35
CA VAL A 79 -2.54 -7.33 -1.60
C VAL A 79 -3.85 -7.70 -2.26
N ILE A 80 -3.96 -8.96 -2.70
CA ILE A 80 -5.20 -9.56 -3.18
C ILE A 80 -5.68 -10.56 -2.15
N GLY A 81 -6.92 -10.41 -1.69
CA GLY A 81 -7.47 -11.21 -0.59
C GLY A 81 -6.61 -11.08 0.67
N ASN A 82 -5.91 -12.16 1.01
CA ASN A 82 -5.11 -12.32 2.23
C ASN A 82 -3.60 -12.47 1.97
N THR A 83 -3.15 -12.20 0.74
CA THR A 83 -1.81 -12.50 0.25
C THR A 83 -1.16 -11.27 -0.36
N ILE A 84 0.09 -10.99 0.02
CA ILE A 84 0.93 -9.99 -0.65
C ILE A 84 1.36 -10.56 -2.00
N THR A 85 1.05 -9.85 -3.08
CA THR A 85 1.39 -10.25 -4.45
C THR A 85 2.63 -9.52 -4.96
N GLU A 86 2.85 -8.27 -4.53
CA GLU A 86 3.98 -7.44 -4.94
C GLU A 86 4.41 -6.45 -3.84
N ILE A 87 5.68 -6.07 -3.85
CA ILE A 87 6.27 -5.05 -2.97
C ILE A 87 6.90 -3.96 -3.84
N ASN A 88 6.25 -2.80 -3.90
CA ASN A 88 6.68 -1.64 -4.68
C ASN A 88 7.59 -0.72 -3.84
N VAL A 89 8.86 -0.60 -4.24
CA VAL A 89 9.90 0.14 -3.48
C VAL A 89 10.50 1.33 -4.22
N THR A 90 10.15 1.54 -5.50
CA THR A 90 10.77 2.56 -6.36
C THR A 90 9.98 3.87 -6.34
N SER A 91 8.71 3.83 -6.77
CA SER A 91 7.83 4.99 -6.80
C SER A 91 6.38 4.58 -6.51
N PRO A 92 6.07 4.15 -5.26
CA PRO A 92 4.70 3.77 -4.92
C PRO A 92 3.76 4.99 -5.00
N THR A 93 2.61 4.80 -5.64
CA THR A 93 1.60 5.84 -5.91
C THR A 93 0.39 5.71 -4.95
N CYS A 94 -0.76 6.30 -5.28
CA CYS A 94 -2.03 6.23 -4.54
C CYS A 94 -2.16 7.14 -3.30
N ILE A 95 -1.21 8.05 -3.05
CA ILE A 95 -1.33 9.06 -1.98
C ILE A 95 -2.55 9.97 -2.22
N ARG A 96 -2.71 10.49 -3.44
CA ARG A 96 -3.72 11.52 -3.74
C ARG A 96 -5.14 11.01 -3.55
N GLU A 97 -5.40 9.79 -3.99
CA GLU A 97 -6.69 9.14 -3.89
C GLU A 97 -7.07 8.89 -2.43
N LEU A 98 -6.12 8.43 -1.62
CA LEU A 98 -6.34 8.18 -0.19
C LEU A 98 -6.50 9.49 0.60
N ASP A 99 -5.64 10.48 0.35
CA ASP A 99 -5.74 11.82 0.96
C ASP A 99 -7.11 12.44 0.67
N MET A 100 -7.60 12.33 -0.57
CA MET A 100 -8.92 12.86 -0.97
C MET A 100 -10.09 12.12 -0.32
N GLN A 101 -10.05 10.79 -0.27
CA GLN A 101 -11.18 10.00 0.23
C GLN A 101 -11.31 10.00 1.75
N PHE A 102 -10.21 10.19 2.47
CA PHE A 102 -10.18 10.12 3.94
C PHE A 102 -9.69 11.40 4.62
N ASN A 103 -9.50 12.49 3.86
CA ASN A 103 -9.00 13.77 4.36
C ASN A 103 -7.67 13.61 5.13
N LEU A 104 -6.72 12.90 4.53
CA LEU A 104 -5.41 12.59 5.12
C LEU A 104 -4.32 13.53 4.60
N ASN A 105 -3.15 13.45 5.21
CA ASN A 105 -1.90 14.04 4.73
C ASN A 105 -0.77 13.02 4.79
N ILE A 106 -0.83 12.00 3.91
CA ILE A 106 0.17 10.91 3.89
C ILE A 106 1.57 11.47 3.56
N ALA A 107 1.66 12.50 2.72
CA ALA A 107 2.92 13.19 2.45
C ALA A 107 3.52 13.78 3.74
N GLY A 108 2.71 14.43 4.58
CA GLY A 108 3.14 14.93 5.89
C GLY A 108 3.73 13.82 6.77
N VAL A 109 3.06 12.68 6.87
CA VAL A 109 3.55 11.52 7.63
C VAL A 109 4.92 11.03 7.11
N LEU A 110 5.13 11.07 5.79
CA LEU A 110 6.42 10.69 5.19
C LEU A 110 7.51 11.70 5.55
N PHE A 111 7.23 13.00 5.45
CA PHE A 111 8.18 14.04 5.81
C PHE A 111 8.51 14.01 7.31
N ASP A 112 7.54 13.77 8.19
CA ASP A 112 7.77 13.57 9.62
C ASP A 112 8.74 12.40 9.88
N ALA A 113 8.59 11.30 9.15
CA ALA A 113 9.48 10.14 9.25
C ALA A 113 10.89 10.44 8.71
N ILE A 114 11.00 11.23 7.64
CA ILE A 114 12.28 11.71 7.10
C ILE A 114 12.98 12.58 8.15
N GLU A 115 12.28 13.57 8.72
CA GLU A 115 12.80 14.48 9.74
C GLU A 115 13.32 13.72 10.97
N GLN A 116 12.57 12.73 11.45
CA GLN A 116 12.99 11.87 12.56
C GLN A 116 14.29 11.11 12.25
N LYS A 117 14.48 10.68 11.00
CA LYS A 117 15.67 9.92 10.58
C LYS A 117 16.91 10.80 10.42
N ILE A 118 16.75 12.04 9.98
CA ILE A 118 17.87 12.98 9.76
C ILE A 118 18.25 13.78 11.00
N LYS A 119 17.41 13.81 12.05
CA LYS A 119 17.74 14.50 13.30
C LYS A 119 19.06 13.95 13.87
N PRO A 120 20.06 14.82 14.11
CA PRO A 120 21.31 14.38 14.70
C PRO A 120 21.04 13.76 16.07
N ARG A 121 21.63 12.59 16.33
CA ARG A 121 21.64 12.01 17.67
C ARG A 121 22.40 13.01 18.57
N LYS A 122 21.70 13.57 19.55
CA LYS A 122 22.32 14.32 20.64
C LYS A 122 23.20 13.40 21.48
#